data_AF-A0A350NTM2-F1
#
_entry.id   AF-A0A350NTM2-F1
#
_cell.length_a   1.000
_cell.length_b   1.000
_cell.length_c   1.000
_cell.angle_alpha   90.00
_cell.angle_beta   90.00
_cell.angle_gamma   90.00
#
_symmetry.space_group_name_H-M   'P 1'
#
loop_
_entity.id
_entity.type
_entity.pdbx_description
1 polymer ?
#
loop_
_entity_poly.entity_id
_entity_poly.type
_entity_poly.pdbx_seq_one_letter_code
_entity_poly.pdbx_strand_id
1 'polypeptide(L)'
;MKLFERIRLLRKTHRILGVVIGVQFLAWTISGLYFSWRDLDVVHGDPWVKEGRPPSWTYPDLQFLPIDSAVNSGIRSIESAELLDVLDVPYWWVNDSLLVSARTGLTRGQLSQEEALTVAQQRAVGSPELSWIERVEQTGPYHEFREQALPAWAIHWDNADSVVFYVDARNGQLARVRNDAWRSDY
;
A
#
# COMPACT_ATOMS: atom_id res chain seq x y z
N MET A 1 -27.74 -51.08 38.10
CA MET A 1 -28.59 -50.07 37.42
C MET A 1 -27.81 -48.84 36.95
N LYS A 2 -27.02 -48.17 37.79
CA LYS A 2 -26.30 -46.91 37.47
C LYS A 2 -25.25 -46.97 36.33
N LEU A 3 -24.62 -48.12 36.07
CA LEU A 3 -23.56 -48.26 35.05
C LEU A 3 -24.12 -48.24 33.62
N PHE A 4 -25.21 -48.98 33.37
CA PHE A 4 -25.87 -49.03 32.06
C PHE A 4 -26.44 -47.67 31.66
N GLU A 5 -26.93 -46.91 32.64
CA GLU A 5 -27.47 -45.57 32.44
C GLU A 5 -26.37 -44.57 32.04
N ARG A 6 -25.17 -44.67 32.66
CA ARG A 6 -23.98 -43.89 32.27
C ARG A 6 -23.50 -44.21 30.85
N ILE A 7 -23.43 -45.49 30.48
CA ILE A 7 -23.03 -45.90 29.13
C ILE A 7 -24.05 -45.41 28.09
N ARG A 8 -25.34 -45.38 28.43
CA ARG A 8 -26.41 -44.85 27.56
C ARG A 8 -26.30 -43.33 27.41
N LEU A 9 -26.00 -42.62 28.50
CA LEU A 9 -25.78 -41.17 28.48
C LEU A 9 -24.57 -40.82 27.62
N LEU A 10 -23.43 -41.49 27.82
CA LEU A 10 -22.22 -41.29 27.03
C LEU A 10 -22.46 -41.48 25.53
N ARG A 11 -23.22 -42.51 25.14
CA ARG A 11 -23.58 -42.73 23.73
C ARG A 11 -24.48 -41.63 23.15
N LYS A 12 -25.45 -41.14 23.93
CA LYS A 12 -26.31 -40.02 23.51
C LYS A 12 -25.51 -38.72 23.39
N THR A 13 -24.70 -38.41 24.40
CA THR A 13 -23.85 -37.22 24.41
C THR A 13 -22.84 -37.24 23.28
N HIS A 14 -22.15 -38.36 23.05
CA HIS A 14 -21.18 -38.48 21.95
C HIS A 14 -21.86 -38.29 20.57
N ARG A 15 -23.05 -38.86 20.37
CA ARG A 15 -23.81 -38.67 19.13
C ARG A 15 -24.22 -37.21 18.92
N ILE A 16 -24.74 -36.54 19.94
CA ILE A 16 -25.16 -35.15 19.87
C ILE A 16 -23.94 -34.24 19.66
N LEU A 17 -22.88 -34.45 20.44
CA LEU A 17 -21.64 -33.67 20.35
C LEU A 17 -20.97 -33.83 18.99
N GLY A 18 -20.96 -35.04 18.42
CA GLY A 18 -20.45 -35.29 17.07
C GLY A 18 -21.22 -34.50 16.00
N VAL A 19 -22.55 -34.39 16.14
CA VAL A 19 -23.37 -33.56 15.23
C VAL A 19 -23.05 -32.07 15.39
N VAL A 20 -22.99 -31.58 16.63
CA VAL A 20 -22.68 -30.16 16.90
C VAL A 20 -21.30 -29.78 16.37
N ILE A 21 -20.29 -30.59 16.66
CA ILE A 21 -18.92 -30.38 16.18
C ILE A 21 -18.86 -30.49 14.64
N GLY A 22 -19.56 -31.45 14.04
CA GLY A 22 -19.64 -31.59 12.59
C GLY A 22 -20.23 -30.35 11.92
N VAL A 23 -21.32 -29.80 12.46
CA VAL A 23 -21.93 -28.55 11.96
C VAL A 23 -20.97 -27.37 12.14
N GLN A 24 -20.27 -27.28 13.27
CA GLN A 24 -19.25 -26.25 13.50
C GLN A 24 -18.12 -26.32 12.47
N PHE A 25 -17.61 -27.53 12.17
CA PHE A 25 -16.57 -27.71 11.15
C PHE A 25 -17.07 -27.40 9.74
N LEU A 26 -18.32 -27.75 9.42
CA LEU A 26 -18.94 -27.39 8.15
C LEU A 26 -19.07 -25.87 8.00
N ALA A 27 -19.59 -25.18 9.02
CA ALA A 27 -19.66 -23.73 9.03
C ALA A 27 -18.26 -23.11 8.89
N TRP A 28 -17.27 -23.60 9.63
CA TRP A 28 -15.88 -23.14 9.54
C TRP A 28 -15.29 -23.35 8.13
N THR A 29 -15.53 -24.50 7.51
CA THR A 29 -15.04 -24.81 6.16
C THR A 29 -15.72 -23.93 5.11
N ILE A 30 -17.04 -23.74 5.21
CA ILE A 30 -17.79 -22.88 4.32
C ILE A 30 -17.34 -21.42 4.47
N SER A 31 -17.11 -20.95 5.69
CA SER A 31 -16.56 -19.60 5.93
C SER A 31 -15.17 -19.47 5.31
N GLY A 32 -14.27 -20.42 5.53
CA GLY A 32 -12.94 -20.40 4.92
C GLY A 32 -12.98 -20.41 3.39
N LEU A 33 -13.85 -21.24 2.80
CA LEU A 33 -14.06 -21.27 1.35
C LEU A 33 -14.68 -19.97 0.83
N TYR A 34 -15.65 -19.40 1.55
CA TYR A 34 -16.26 -18.11 1.23
C TYR A 34 -15.22 -16.99 1.24
N PHE A 35 -14.35 -16.92 2.25
CA PHE A 35 -13.25 -15.94 2.31
C PHE A 35 -12.15 -16.19 1.29
N SER A 36 -11.92 -17.45 0.89
CA SER A 36 -10.95 -17.78 -0.16
C SER A 36 -11.48 -17.50 -1.58
N TRP A 37 -12.80 -17.50 -1.77
CA TRP A 37 -13.43 -17.23 -3.07
C TRP A 37 -13.84 -15.77 -3.23
N ARG A 38 -14.12 -15.05 -2.14
CA ARG A 38 -14.26 -13.59 -2.19
C ARG A 38 -12.90 -12.99 -2.43
N ASP A 39 -12.68 -12.56 -3.67
CA ASP A 39 -11.53 -11.75 -4.08
C ASP A 39 -11.31 -10.60 -3.07
N LEU A 40 -10.17 -10.65 -2.37
CA LEU A 40 -9.66 -9.57 -1.52
C LEU A 40 -9.09 -8.41 -2.37
N ASP A 41 -9.27 -8.47 -3.69
CA ASP A 41 -8.79 -7.48 -4.66
C ASP A 41 -9.58 -6.17 -4.59
N VAL A 42 -10.64 -6.09 -3.77
CA VAL A 42 -11.46 -4.88 -3.54
C VAL A 42 -11.10 -4.16 -2.23
N VAL A 43 -9.94 -4.46 -1.63
CA VAL A 43 -9.44 -3.74 -0.43
C VAL A 43 -8.08 -3.05 -0.68
N HIS A 44 -7.44 -3.39 -1.79
CA HIS A 44 -6.30 -2.62 -2.29
C HIS A 44 -6.87 -1.48 -3.15
N GLY A 45 -6.30 -0.28 -3.07
CA GLY A 45 -6.79 0.89 -3.81
C GLY A 45 -6.64 0.78 -5.34
N ASP A 46 -6.50 -0.44 -5.87
CA ASP A 46 -6.27 -0.83 -7.25
C ASP A 46 -7.37 -0.29 -8.20
N PRO A 47 -8.67 -0.22 -7.83
CA PRO A 47 -9.67 0.44 -8.68
C PRO A 47 -9.37 1.94 -8.93
N TRP A 48 -8.64 2.57 -8.02
CA TRP A 48 -8.34 3.99 -8.03
C TRP A 48 -6.96 4.31 -8.59
N VAL A 49 -6.09 3.32 -8.80
CA VAL A 49 -4.71 3.51 -9.26
C VAL A 49 -4.53 2.92 -10.65
N LYS A 50 -3.96 3.71 -11.56
CA LYS A 50 -3.48 3.23 -12.85
C LYS A 50 -2.31 2.28 -12.61
N GLU A 51 -2.55 0.98 -12.67
CA GLU A 51 -1.48 -0.02 -12.60
C GLU A 51 -0.48 0.17 -13.75
N GLY A 52 0.81 0.00 -13.43
CA GLY A 52 1.84 -0.20 -14.42
C GLY A 52 2.04 0.94 -15.43
N ARG A 53 1.83 2.22 -15.04
CA ARG A 53 2.22 3.35 -15.90
C ARG A 53 3.72 3.20 -16.22
N PRO A 54 4.09 2.85 -17.48
CA PRO A 54 5.49 2.79 -17.84
C PRO A 54 6.05 4.21 -17.74
N PRO A 55 7.36 4.35 -17.42
CA PRO A 55 7.98 5.65 -17.44
C PRO A 55 7.76 6.31 -18.79
N SER A 56 7.53 7.63 -18.79
CA SER A 56 7.30 8.37 -20.03
C SER A 56 8.56 8.52 -20.90
N TRP A 57 9.72 8.08 -20.40
CA TRP A 57 11.00 8.18 -21.11
C TRP A 57 11.20 7.04 -22.09
N THR A 58 11.47 7.38 -23.34
CA THR A 58 11.79 6.44 -24.42
C THR A 58 13.24 6.58 -24.86
N TYR A 59 13.83 5.53 -25.43
CA TYR A 59 15.11 5.65 -26.13
C TYR A 59 14.96 6.59 -27.35
N PRO A 60 15.84 7.58 -27.59
CA PRO A 60 17.17 7.79 -27.01
C PRO A 60 17.27 8.82 -25.86
N ASP A 61 16.15 9.23 -25.24
CA ASP A 61 16.14 10.18 -24.11
C ASP A 61 16.79 9.62 -22.82
N LEU A 62 17.22 8.36 -22.86
CA LEU A 62 17.95 7.62 -21.83
C LEU A 62 19.44 8.01 -21.75
N GLN A 63 19.77 9.30 -21.93
CA GLN A 63 21.09 9.82 -21.57
C GLN A 63 21.16 9.99 -20.06
N PHE A 64 21.19 8.87 -19.35
CA PHE A 64 21.35 8.87 -17.92
C PHE A 64 22.83 8.96 -17.58
N LEU A 65 23.15 9.87 -16.68
CA LEU A 65 24.44 9.86 -16.04
C LEU A 65 24.54 8.57 -15.21
N PRO A 66 25.65 7.83 -15.34
CA PRO A 66 25.87 6.64 -14.54
C PRO A 66 25.94 7.00 -13.05
N ILE A 67 25.56 6.05 -12.19
CA ILE A 67 25.37 6.34 -10.75
C ILE A 67 26.64 6.78 -10.03
N ASP A 68 27.81 6.44 -10.55
CA ASP A 68 29.10 6.95 -10.10
C ASP A 68 29.23 8.48 -10.24
N SER A 69 28.55 9.10 -11.21
CA SER A 69 28.45 10.55 -11.30
C SER A 69 27.64 11.18 -10.15
N ALA A 70 26.68 10.44 -9.58
CA ALA A 70 25.89 10.84 -8.41
C ALA A 70 26.70 10.77 -7.11
N VAL A 71 27.83 10.05 -7.08
CA VAL A 71 28.74 9.93 -5.92
C VAL A 71 29.36 11.28 -5.54
N ASN A 72 29.43 12.24 -6.48
CA ASN A 72 29.87 13.62 -6.22
C ASN A 72 28.99 14.38 -5.21
N SER A 73 27.85 13.81 -4.81
CA SER A 73 26.95 14.31 -3.78
C SER A 73 27.45 14.11 -2.34
N GLY A 74 28.60 13.46 -2.14
CA GLY A 74 29.16 13.17 -0.81
C GLY A 74 28.83 11.79 -0.24
N ILE A 75 28.34 10.87 -1.08
CA ILE A 75 28.09 9.47 -0.71
C ILE A 75 29.42 8.71 -0.67
N ARG A 76 29.71 8.03 0.46
CA ARG A 76 30.95 7.25 0.63
C ARG A 76 30.85 5.82 0.11
N SER A 77 29.64 5.25 0.09
CA SER A 77 29.35 3.90 -0.37
C SER A 77 27.91 3.82 -0.88
N ILE A 78 27.71 3.05 -1.96
CA ILE A 78 26.39 2.73 -2.49
C ILE A 78 26.09 1.29 -2.08
N GLU A 79 25.12 1.10 -1.20
CA GLU A 79 24.62 -0.19 -0.75
C GLU A 79 23.37 -0.61 -1.53
N SER A 80 22.49 0.35 -1.83
CA SER A 80 21.31 0.17 -2.66
C SER A 80 21.15 1.34 -3.64
N ALA A 81 20.66 1.02 -4.83
CA ALA A 81 20.40 1.99 -5.89
C ALA A 81 19.23 1.51 -6.75
N GLU A 82 18.18 2.32 -6.82
CA GLU A 82 17.01 2.07 -7.64
C GLU A 82 16.75 3.26 -8.57
N LEU A 83 16.34 3.00 -9.82
CA LEU A 83 15.93 4.05 -10.74
C LEU A 83 14.43 4.29 -10.59
N LEU A 84 14.06 5.47 -10.12
CA LEU A 84 12.67 5.87 -9.90
C LEU A 84 12.21 6.91 -10.92
N ASP A 85 10.92 6.84 -11.25
CA ASP A 85 10.22 7.92 -11.94
C ASP A 85 9.58 8.86 -10.93
N VAL A 86 10.02 10.12 -10.95
CA VAL A 86 9.45 11.19 -10.14
C VAL A 86 9.10 12.34 -11.06
N LEU A 87 7.79 12.56 -11.26
CA LEU A 87 7.25 13.62 -12.13
C LEU A 87 7.79 13.54 -13.57
N ASP A 88 7.82 12.34 -14.15
CA ASP A 88 8.32 12.09 -15.50
C ASP A 88 9.82 12.46 -15.65
N VAL A 89 10.57 12.49 -14.54
CA VAL A 89 12.02 12.70 -14.51
C VAL A 89 12.69 11.50 -13.81
N PRO A 90 13.76 10.94 -14.38
CA PRO A 90 14.46 9.81 -13.80
C PRO A 90 15.38 10.26 -12.66
N TYR A 91 15.29 9.57 -11.52
CA TYR A 91 16.14 9.77 -10.36
C TYR A 91 16.72 8.45 -9.86
N TRP A 92 17.97 8.49 -9.40
CA TRP A 92 18.56 7.46 -8.58
C TRP A 92 18.11 7.64 -7.13
N TRP A 93 17.46 6.61 -6.57
CA TRP A 93 17.19 6.48 -5.15
C TRP A 93 18.27 5.63 -4.51
N VAL A 94 19.10 6.26 -3.69
CA VAL A 94 20.33 5.68 -3.16
C VAL A 94 20.23 5.51 -1.66
N ASN A 95 20.62 4.33 -1.16
CA ASN A 95 20.68 3.98 0.26
C ASN A 95 19.41 4.38 1.03
N ASP A 96 18.24 4.21 0.42
CA ASP A 96 16.93 4.52 1.00
C ASP A 96 16.77 5.92 1.58
N SER A 97 17.55 6.89 1.08
CA SER A 97 17.61 8.22 1.68
C SER A 97 17.84 9.38 0.71
N LEU A 98 18.57 9.16 -0.40
CA LEU A 98 18.96 10.25 -1.28
C LEU A 98 18.36 10.09 -2.68
N LEU A 99 17.72 11.14 -3.15
CA LEU A 99 17.22 11.25 -4.51
C LEU A 99 18.21 12.08 -5.35
N VAL A 100 18.78 11.49 -6.40
CA VAL A 100 19.76 12.16 -7.28
C VAL A 100 19.27 12.12 -8.72
N SER A 101 19.23 13.26 -9.40
CA SER A 101 18.77 13.29 -10.79
C SER A 101 19.66 12.42 -11.67
N ALA A 102 19.08 11.46 -12.38
CA ALA A 102 19.82 10.62 -13.32
C ALA A 102 20.24 11.41 -14.58
N ARG A 103 19.83 12.68 -14.74
CA ARG A 103 20.23 13.53 -15.88
C ARG A 103 21.34 14.51 -15.54
N THR A 104 21.35 15.03 -14.31
CA THR A 104 22.28 16.11 -13.90
C THR A 104 23.21 15.72 -12.76
N GLY A 105 22.94 14.61 -12.05
CA GLY A 105 23.69 14.20 -10.87
C GLY A 105 23.42 15.06 -9.64
N LEU A 106 22.47 16.00 -9.71
CA LEU A 106 22.13 16.89 -8.59
C LEU A 106 21.19 16.19 -7.61
N THR A 107 21.51 16.31 -6.33
CA THR A 107 20.63 15.87 -5.23
C THR A 107 19.38 16.73 -5.15
N ARG A 108 18.26 16.10 -4.85
CA ARG A 108 16.99 16.77 -4.61
C ARG A 108 16.58 16.62 -3.15
N GLY A 109 15.91 17.65 -2.62
CA GLY A 109 15.18 17.55 -1.36
C GLY A 109 13.84 16.82 -1.52
N GLN A 110 13.05 16.82 -0.45
CA GLN A 110 11.71 16.25 -0.44
C GLN A 110 10.77 16.98 -1.42
N LEU A 111 9.77 16.26 -1.94
CA LEU A 111 8.72 16.81 -2.79
C LEU A 111 7.88 17.86 -2.04
N SER A 112 7.49 18.90 -2.76
CA SER A 112 6.50 19.85 -2.27
C SER A 112 5.09 19.25 -2.28
N GLN A 113 4.14 19.96 -1.66
CA GLN A 113 2.74 19.55 -1.65
C GLN A 113 2.15 19.49 -3.07
N GLU A 114 2.49 20.45 -3.92
CA GLU A 114 2.01 20.55 -5.31
C GLU A 114 2.58 19.43 -6.19
N GLU A 115 3.83 19.06 -5.92
CA GLU A 115 4.50 17.95 -6.59
C GLU A 115 3.88 16.61 -6.21
N ALA A 116 3.61 16.41 -4.92
CA ALA A 116 2.91 15.23 -4.44
C ALA A 116 1.48 15.13 -5.01
N LEU A 117 0.76 16.25 -5.11
CA LEU A 117 -0.53 16.29 -5.79
C LEU A 117 -0.42 15.87 -7.25
N THR A 118 0.57 16.37 -7.96
CA THR A 118 0.81 16.03 -9.38
C THR A 118 1.08 14.53 -9.53
N VAL A 119 1.93 13.95 -8.68
CA VAL A 119 2.15 12.49 -8.63
C VAL A 119 0.84 11.74 -8.41
N ALA A 120 0.04 12.18 -7.43
CA ALA A 120 -1.22 11.53 -7.10
C ALA A 120 -2.22 11.58 -8.27
N GLN A 121 -2.37 12.74 -8.94
CA GLN A 121 -3.21 12.89 -10.13
C GLN A 121 -2.75 12.02 -11.32
N GLN A 122 -1.43 11.91 -11.52
CA GLN A 122 -0.87 11.07 -12.57
C GLN A 122 -1.20 9.58 -12.37
N ARG A 123 -1.30 9.15 -11.11
CA ARG A 123 -1.60 7.77 -10.71
C ARG A 123 -3.10 7.50 -10.55
N ALA A 124 -3.90 8.51 -10.23
CA ALA A 124 -5.33 8.36 -10.04
C ALA A 124 -6.05 7.90 -11.34
N VAL A 125 -7.00 6.99 -11.18
CA VAL A 125 -7.99 6.64 -12.19
C VAL A 125 -9.06 7.73 -12.20
N GLY A 126 -9.39 8.22 -13.39
CA GLY A 126 -10.26 9.38 -13.55
C GLY A 126 -9.59 10.70 -13.19
N SER A 127 -10.41 11.73 -12.98
CA SER A 127 -9.99 13.06 -12.56
C SER A 127 -10.74 13.43 -11.26
N PRO A 128 -10.41 12.79 -10.13
CA PRO A 128 -11.08 13.09 -8.86
C PRO A 128 -10.85 14.54 -8.45
N GLU A 129 -11.86 15.17 -7.85
CA GLU A 129 -11.72 16.52 -7.31
C GLU A 129 -10.94 16.48 -6.00
N LEU A 130 -10.03 17.44 -5.82
CA LEU A 130 -9.21 17.52 -4.61
C LEU A 130 -10.05 18.04 -3.44
N SER A 131 -10.04 17.33 -2.32
CA SER A 131 -10.63 17.81 -1.07
C SER A 131 -9.61 18.63 -0.28
N TRP A 132 -8.52 18.00 0.19
CA TRP A 132 -7.44 18.65 0.93
C TRP A 132 -6.16 17.81 0.94
N ILE A 133 -5.05 18.37 1.42
CA ILE A 133 -3.74 17.70 1.49
C ILE A 133 -3.12 17.95 2.86
N GLU A 134 -2.47 16.93 3.42
CA GLU A 134 -1.69 17.04 4.65
C GLU A 134 -0.34 16.35 4.59
N ARG A 135 0.58 16.81 5.45
CA ARG A 135 1.87 16.17 5.66
C ARG A 135 1.81 15.26 6.87
N VAL A 136 2.09 13.99 6.65
CA VAL A 136 2.21 12.98 7.70
C VAL A 136 3.69 12.84 8.04
N GLU A 137 4.11 13.41 9.16
CA GLU A 137 5.51 13.36 9.63
C GLU A 137 5.77 12.23 10.63
N GLN A 138 4.77 11.84 11.41
CA GLN A 138 4.88 10.79 12.43
C GLN A 138 3.57 10.03 12.53
N THR A 139 3.66 8.73 12.80
CA THR A 139 2.49 7.89 13.06
C THR A 139 2.47 7.53 14.53
N GLY A 140 1.37 7.86 15.21
CA GLY A 140 1.20 7.55 16.63
C GLY A 140 1.17 6.03 16.89
N PRO A 141 1.25 5.58 18.15
CA PRO A 141 1.31 4.17 18.53
C PRO A 141 0.07 3.32 18.11
N TYR A 142 -1.03 3.97 17.73
CA TYR A 142 -2.28 3.34 17.25
C TYR A 142 -2.57 3.61 15.76
N HIS A 143 -1.60 4.12 14.98
CA HIS A 143 -1.80 4.42 13.57
C HIS A 143 -1.52 3.20 12.68
N GLU A 144 -2.39 2.97 11.69
CA GLU A 144 -2.31 1.90 10.68
C GLU A 144 -1.14 2.02 9.68
N PHE A 145 -0.18 2.91 9.99
CA PHE A 145 0.90 3.36 9.12
C PHE A 145 2.25 3.13 9.82
N ARG A 146 2.44 1.93 10.37
CA ARG A 146 3.61 1.57 11.20
C ARG A 146 4.77 0.96 10.41
N GLU A 147 4.57 0.67 9.13
CA GLU A 147 5.55 -0.02 8.27
C GLU A 147 5.92 0.78 7.02
N GLN A 148 5.47 2.03 6.92
CA GLN A 148 5.64 2.83 5.71
C GLN A 148 6.60 4.00 5.91
N ALA A 149 7.28 4.31 4.82
CA ALA A 149 8.18 5.43 4.69
C ALA A 149 7.49 6.75 5.07
N LEU A 150 8.00 7.39 6.12
CA LEU A 150 7.66 8.75 6.53
C LEU A 150 8.87 9.66 6.25
N PRO A 151 8.67 10.96 6.00
CA PRO A 151 7.38 11.65 5.90
C PRO A 151 6.65 11.38 4.57
N ALA A 152 5.32 11.47 4.58
CA ALA A 152 4.48 11.30 3.40
C ALA A 152 3.47 12.44 3.27
N TRP A 153 3.00 12.69 2.05
CA TRP A 153 1.85 13.56 1.77
C TRP A 153 0.61 12.69 1.63
N ALA A 154 -0.44 13.00 2.38
CA ALA A 154 -1.75 12.37 2.23
C ALA A 154 -2.67 13.31 1.44
N ILE A 155 -3.09 12.86 0.26
CA ILE A 155 -3.96 13.59 -0.65
C ILE A 155 -5.36 13.00 -0.53
N HIS A 156 -6.29 13.79 -0.03
CA HIS A 156 -7.68 13.41 0.19
C HIS A 156 -8.53 13.85 -1.01
N TRP A 157 -9.24 12.91 -1.61
CA TRP A 157 -10.10 13.16 -2.77
C TRP A 157 -11.57 13.32 -2.36
N ASP A 158 -12.29 14.18 -3.06
CA ASP A 158 -13.74 14.30 -2.93
C ASP A 158 -14.42 13.23 -3.79
N ASN A 159 -14.64 12.06 -3.20
CA ASN A 159 -15.37 10.96 -3.82
C ASN A 159 -16.19 10.16 -2.79
N ALA A 160 -17.14 9.36 -3.29
CA ALA A 160 -18.07 8.60 -2.45
C ALA A 160 -17.36 7.63 -1.49
N ASP A 161 -16.15 7.18 -1.85
CA ASP A 161 -15.36 6.21 -1.08
C ASP A 161 -14.28 6.85 -0.20
N SER A 162 -14.25 8.19 -0.11
CA SER A 162 -13.26 9.01 0.64
C SER A 162 -11.83 8.49 0.47
N VAL A 163 -11.39 8.40 -0.78
CA VAL A 163 -10.10 7.79 -1.12
C VAL A 163 -8.95 8.73 -0.75
N VAL A 164 -7.90 8.18 -0.14
CA VAL A 164 -6.70 8.89 0.28
C VAL A 164 -5.47 8.27 -0.36
N PHE A 165 -4.66 9.10 -1.03
CA PHE A 165 -3.41 8.70 -1.67
C PHE A 165 -2.24 9.16 -0.81
N TYR A 166 -1.36 8.24 -0.44
CA TYR A 166 -0.16 8.54 0.32
C TYR A 166 1.06 8.51 -0.61
N VAL A 167 1.72 9.65 -0.76
CA VAL A 167 2.94 9.80 -1.57
C VAL A 167 4.12 10.01 -0.64
N ASP A 168 5.17 9.18 -0.72
CA ASP A 168 6.39 9.37 0.08
C ASP A 168 7.06 10.69 -0.34
N ALA A 169 7.24 11.59 0.63
CA ALA A 169 7.77 12.92 0.35
C ALA A 169 9.25 12.88 -0.06
N ARG A 170 9.99 11.80 0.21
CA ARG A 170 11.42 11.68 -0.06
C ARG A 170 11.73 11.22 -1.47
N ASN A 171 10.90 10.33 -2.01
CA ASN A 171 11.14 9.69 -3.30
C ASN A 171 9.98 9.80 -4.29
N GLY A 172 8.86 10.41 -3.90
CA GLY A 172 7.72 10.66 -4.77
C GLY A 172 6.98 9.41 -5.22
N GLN A 173 7.23 8.25 -4.61
CA GLN A 173 6.48 7.03 -4.91
C GLN A 173 5.14 7.02 -4.18
N LEU A 174 4.13 6.45 -4.84
CA LEU A 174 2.84 6.19 -4.22
C LEU A 174 3.00 5.04 -3.21
N ALA A 175 3.03 5.38 -1.92
CA ALA A 175 3.26 4.44 -0.84
C ALA A 175 2.02 3.60 -0.52
N ARG A 176 0.82 4.20 -0.61
CA ARG A 176 -0.45 3.50 -0.33
C ARG A 176 -1.64 4.27 -0.90
N VAL A 177 -2.70 3.53 -1.21
CA VAL A 177 -4.04 4.10 -1.40
C VAL A 177 -4.99 3.45 -0.41
N ARG A 178 -5.82 4.28 0.23
CA ARG A 178 -6.85 3.87 1.20
C ARG A 178 -8.19 4.41 0.79
N ASN A 179 -9.26 3.72 1.18
CA ASN A 179 -10.62 4.18 1.10
C ASN A 179 -11.33 3.93 2.45
N ASP A 180 -12.36 4.71 2.75
CA ASP A 180 -13.18 4.53 3.95
C ASP A 180 -14.29 3.48 3.75
N ALA A 181 -14.22 2.66 2.71
CA ALA A 181 -15.24 1.66 2.37
C ALA A 181 -15.51 0.64 3.49
N TRP A 182 -14.67 0.56 4.54
CA TRP A 182 -14.88 -0.28 5.72
C TRP A 182 -15.67 0.40 6.86
N ARG A 183 -15.92 1.72 6.82
CA ARG A 183 -16.67 2.46 7.86
C ARG A 183 -18.18 2.60 7.57
N SER A 184 -18.65 2.14 6.41
CA SER A 184 -20.03 2.31 5.93
C SER A 184 -21.03 1.26 6.46
N ASP A 185 -20.62 0.30 7.29
CA ASP A 185 -21.52 -0.72 7.85
C ASP A 185 -22.22 -0.26 9.16
N TYR A 186 -22.96 0.87 9.12
CA TYR A 186 -23.95 1.23 10.15
C TYR A 186 -25.25 1.79 9.56
#